data_AF-A0A2V8YGE6-F1
#
_entry.id   AF-A0A2V8YGE6-F1
#
_cell.length_a   1.000
_cell.length_b   1.000
_cell.length_c   1.000
_cell.angle_alpha   90.00
_cell.angle_beta   90.00
_cell.angle_gamma   90.00
#
_symmetry.space_group_name_H-M   'P 1'
#
loop_
_entity.id
_entity.type
_entity.pdbx_description
1 polymer ?
#
loop_
_entity_poly.entity_id
_entity_poly.type
_entity_poly.pdbx_seq_one_letter_code
_entity_poly.pdbx_strand_id
1 'polypeptide(L)'
;DEAGYDFRAVTRERQNMAVRIIHELGLSAFMNAYFLDHLFSLEDNLPYADGTAKNPDHLPPLLDRRDLFLLESFQVRNGNYESVSESQARLKLALKYRRRYGAHIFATTTTTEREPFSAEKFNYAWWSALLYGLDGFGWGEPNFSARSNALPDHQCTLEGTMLRAFEHSSTVGSDNKHFWRKAGNYLIVGDTTTHSVHRIRSDGFVEPKEIDTLLTSPLGRSLLTCGGGA
;
A
#
# COMPACT_ATOMS: atom_id res chain seq x y z
N ASP A 1 2.38 -11.81 12.33
CA ASP A 1 3.22 -10.65 12.63
C ASP A 1 4.67 -11.08 12.83
N GLU A 2 5.61 -10.16 12.88
CA GLU A 2 7.04 -10.41 13.20
C GLU A 2 7.70 -11.47 12.32
N ALA A 3 7.32 -11.52 11.05
CA ALA A 3 7.79 -12.56 10.13
C ALA A 3 9.06 -12.15 9.37
N GLY A 4 9.73 -11.07 9.76
CA GLY A 4 10.98 -10.61 9.15
C GLY A 4 12.23 -11.25 9.75
N TYR A 5 13.35 -11.18 9.03
CA TYR A 5 14.64 -11.72 9.46
C TYR A 5 15.32 -10.85 10.53
N ASP A 6 14.79 -9.67 10.82
CA ASP A 6 15.12 -8.83 11.97
C ASP A 6 14.82 -9.53 13.31
N PHE A 7 14.03 -10.60 13.30
CA PHE A 7 13.85 -11.48 14.44
C PHE A 7 14.83 -12.67 14.39
N ARG A 8 15.56 -12.89 15.49
CA ARG A 8 16.56 -13.95 15.62
C ARG A 8 16.09 -15.32 15.11
N ALA A 9 14.89 -15.71 15.52
CA ALA A 9 14.35 -17.05 15.26
C ALA A 9 13.71 -17.22 13.87
N VAL A 10 13.59 -16.15 13.09
CA VAL A 10 12.93 -16.20 11.78
C VAL A 10 13.95 -16.50 10.69
N THR A 11 13.70 -17.56 9.94
CA THR A 11 14.45 -18.00 8.76
C THR A 11 13.47 -18.33 7.63
N ARG A 12 13.97 -18.46 6.40
CA ARG A 12 13.17 -18.89 5.25
C ARG A 12 12.50 -20.24 5.49
N GLU A 13 13.21 -21.19 6.06
CA GLU A 13 12.67 -22.51 6.39
C GLU A 13 11.49 -22.41 7.36
N ARG A 14 11.62 -21.58 8.40
CA ARG A 14 10.54 -21.36 9.38
C ARG A 14 9.34 -20.68 8.75
N GLN A 15 9.55 -19.64 7.94
CA GLN A 15 8.49 -18.97 7.18
C GLN A 15 7.76 -19.97 6.27
N ASN A 16 8.51 -20.73 5.47
CA ASN A 16 7.96 -21.71 4.53
C ASN A 16 7.23 -22.84 5.25
N MET A 17 7.75 -23.32 6.38
CA MET A 17 7.06 -24.32 7.20
C MET A 17 5.72 -23.80 7.72
N ALA A 18 5.66 -22.56 8.22
CA ALA A 18 4.42 -21.95 8.67
C ALA A 18 3.40 -21.81 7.53
N VAL A 19 3.83 -21.26 6.39
CA VAL A 19 2.96 -21.10 5.20
C VAL A 19 2.46 -22.45 4.70
N ARG A 20 3.33 -23.46 4.62
CA ARG A 20 2.96 -24.82 4.22
C ARG A 20 1.87 -25.40 5.12
N ILE A 21 2.03 -25.32 6.45
CA ILE A 21 1.03 -25.84 7.40
C ILE A 21 -0.31 -25.11 7.22
N ILE A 22 -0.29 -23.78 7.04
CA ILE A 22 -1.49 -22.98 6.79
C ILE A 22 -2.19 -23.45 5.50
N HIS A 23 -1.43 -23.67 4.43
CA HIS A 23 -1.95 -24.15 3.15
C HIS A 23 -2.49 -25.58 3.22
N GLU A 24 -1.84 -26.48 3.97
CA GLU A 24 -2.30 -27.86 4.21
C GLU A 24 -3.65 -27.89 4.96
N LEU A 25 -3.93 -26.86 5.76
CA LEU A 25 -5.23 -26.64 6.41
C LEU A 25 -6.27 -25.99 5.49
N GLY A 26 -5.93 -25.68 4.23
CA GLY A 26 -6.82 -25.00 3.30
C GLY A 26 -7.03 -23.52 3.61
N LEU A 27 -6.14 -22.92 4.40
CA LEU A 27 -6.21 -21.51 4.82
C LEU A 27 -5.22 -20.65 4.02
N SER A 28 -5.37 -19.33 4.17
CA SER A 28 -4.48 -18.31 3.61
C SER A 28 -3.61 -17.72 4.71
N ALA A 29 -2.32 -17.50 4.42
CA ALA A 29 -1.43 -16.80 5.33
C ALA A 29 -1.58 -15.28 5.18
N PHE A 30 -1.51 -14.56 6.30
CA PHE A 30 -1.36 -13.10 6.30
C PHE A 30 -0.09 -12.74 7.08
N MET A 31 0.96 -12.32 6.37
CA MET A 31 2.28 -12.08 6.94
C MET A 31 2.61 -10.59 7.04
N ASN A 32 3.17 -10.19 8.18
CA ASN A 32 3.72 -8.85 8.37
C ASN A 32 5.22 -8.97 8.67
N ALA A 33 6.01 -8.13 8.03
CA ALA A 33 7.43 -7.96 8.31
C ALA A 33 7.80 -6.50 8.04
N TYR A 34 8.68 -5.95 8.89
CA TYR A 34 9.10 -4.56 8.74
C TYR A 34 9.86 -4.32 7.41
N PHE A 35 10.59 -5.32 6.92
CA PHE A 35 11.28 -5.29 5.63
C PHE A 35 10.70 -6.34 4.66
N LEU A 36 10.15 -5.88 3.53
CA LEU A 36 9.54 -6.79 2.54
C LEU A 36 10.52 -7.78 1.91
N ASP A 37 11.79 -7.39 1.76
CA ASP A 37 12.82 -8.31 1.25
C ASP A 37 12.97 -9.53 2.15
N HIS A 38 12.77 -9.40 3.47
CA HIS A 38 12.83 -10.52 4.40
C HIS A 38 11.71 -11.54 4.18
N LEU A 39 10.60 -11.15 3.54
CA LEU A 39 9.52 -12.07 3.18
C LEU A 39 9.72 -12.73 1.83
N PHE A 40 10.40 -12.10 0.88
CA PHE A 40 10.32 -12.52 -0.52
C PHE A 40 11.65 -12.70 -1.25
N SER A 41 12.74 -12.15 -0.71
CA SER A 41 14.06 -12.27 -1.31
C SER A 41 14.59 -13.69 -1.18
N LEU A 42 15.38 -14.09 -2.18
CA LEU A 42 16.16 -15.33 -2.15
C LEU A 42 17.49 -15.13 -1.45
N GLU A 43 17.91 -13.88 -1.20
CA GLU A 43 19.20 -13.59 -0.58
C GLU A 43 19.24 -14.06 0.89
N ASP A 44 20.38 -14.60 1.29
CA ASP A 44 20.65 -15.04 2.66
C ASP A 44 20.95 -13.85 3.58
N ASN A 45 21.84 -12.95 3.13
CA ASN A 45 22.33 -11.83 3.91
C ASN A 45 21.65 -10.54 3.43
N LEU A 46 20.54 -10.21 4.08
CA LEU A 46 19.80 -8.98 3.83
C LEU A 46 20.14 -7.89 4.86
N PRO A 47 20.03 -6.60 4.48
CA PRO A 47 20.10 -5.52 5.44
C PRO A 47 19.12 -5.73 6.61
N TYR A 48 19.55 -5.35 7.81
CA TYR A 48 18.76 -5.40 9.05
C TYR A 48 18.32 -6.78 9.53
N ALA A 49 18.84 -7.87 8.94
CA ALA A 49 18.64 -9.20 9.49
C ALA A 49 19.41 -9.39 10.82
N ASP A 50 18.79 -10.07 11.78
CA ASP A 50 19.42 -10.45 13.05
C ASP A 50 20.17 -11.78 12.90
N GLY A 51 21.40 -11.68 12.38
CA GLY A 51 22.32 -12.79 12.16
C GLY A 51 22.54 -13.12 10.68
N THR A 52 23.41 -14.10 10.45
CA THR A 52 23.70 -14.68 9.13
C THR A 52 22.89 -15.98 8.95
N ALA A 53 22.84 -16.54 7.74
CA ALA A 53 22.14 -17.80 7.46
C ALA A 53 20.61 -17.75 7.68
N LYS A 54 19.96 -16.68 7.23
CA LYS A 54 18.48 -16.56 7.25
C LYS A 54 17.82 -17.32 6.11
N ASN A 55 18.49 -17.44 4.97
CA ASN A 55 18.09 -18.21 3.79
C ASN A 55 19.32 -18.82 3.07
N PRO A 56 20.12 -19.66 3.74
CA PRO A 56 21.40 -20.14 3.19
C PRO A 56 21.23 -20.97 1.91
N ASP A 57 20.10 -21.66 1.78
CA ASP A 57 19.77 -22.49 0.61
C ASP A 57 19.04 -21.70 -0.49
N HIS A 58 18.90 -20.38 -0.33
CA HIS A 58 18.24 -19.49 -1.29
C HIS A 58 16.83 -19.95 -1.70
N LEU A 59 16.10 -20.54 -0.76
CA LEU A 59 14.77 -21.09 -1.00
C LEU A 59 13.78 -19.96 -1.34
N PRO A 60 12.89 -20.17 -2.32
CA PRO A 60 11.81 -19.23 -2.58
C PRO A 60 10.80 -19.19 -1.42
N PRO A 61 10.13 -18.05 -1.19
CA PRO A 61 8.96 -18.01 -0.32
C PRO A 61 7.88 -18.96 -0.83
N LEU A 62 7.14 -19.59 0.08
CA LEU A 62 5.92 -20.33 -0.25
C LEU A 62 4.66 -19.46 -0.26
N LEU A 63 4.78 -18.16 0.02
CA LEU A 63 3.70 -17.19 -0.16
C LEU A 63 3.29 -17.16 -1.64
N ASP A 64 2.00 -17.35 -1.91
CA ASP A 64 1.45 -17.30 -3.26
C ASP A 64 0.15 -16.48 -3.36
N ARG A 65 -0.56 -16.58 -4.49
CA ARG A 65 -1.84 -15.88 -4.75
C ARG A 65 -2.96 -16.16 -3.75
N ARG A 66 -2.82 -17.14 -2.86
CA ARG A 66 -3.78 -17.39 -1.78
C ARG A 66 -3.54 -16.47 -0.59
N ASP A 67 -2.34 -15.92 -0.48
CA ASP A 67 -1.85 -15.27 0.72
C ASP A 67 -1.87 -13.74 0.61
N LEU A 68 -1.72 -13.10 1.76
CA LEU A 68 -1.61 -11.67 1.91
C LEU A 68 -0.31 -11.30 2.63
N PHE A 69 0.23 -10.13 2.31
CA PHE A 69 1.25 -9.50 3.12
C PHE A 69 0.91 -8.04 3.43
N LEU A 70 1.35 -7.59 4.60
CA LEU A 70 1.09 -6.24 5.07
C LEU A 70 2.16 -5.27 4.55
N LEU A 71 1.72 -4.17 3.96
CA LEU A 71 2.52 -3.00 3.67
C LEU A 71 2.27 -1.95 4.75
N GLU A 72 3.16 -1.94 5.74
CA GLU A 72 3.11 -1.06 6.91
C GLU A 72 4.36 -0.17 6.95
N SER A 73 4.31 1.13 7.27
CA SER A 73 3.17 2.04 7.48
C SER A 73 2.87 2.86 6.21
N PHE A 74 1.84 2.48 5.45
CA PHE A 74 1.59 3.04 4.11
C PHE A 74 1.10 4.49 4.14
N GLN A 75 1.82 5.39 3.46
CA GLN A 75 1.59 6.84 3.36
C GLN A 75 1.63 7.64 4.67
N VAL A 76 1.28 7.04 5.80
CA VAL A 76 1.26 7.64 7.12
C VAL A 76 1.96 6.70 8.09
N ARG A 77 3.03 7.19 8.71
CA ARG A 77 3.87 6.48 9.65
C ARG A 77 3.99 7.22 10.95
N ASN A 78 3.67 6.54 12.06
CA ASN A 78 3.64 7.15 13.39
C ASN A 78 2.88 8.48 13.36
N GLY A 79 1.77 8.50 12.62
CA GLY A 79 0.92 9.66 12.44
C GLY A 79 1.39 10.69 11.43
N ASN A 80 2.64 10.66 10.97
CA ASN A 80 3.14 11.65 10.02
C ASN A 80 3.05 11.13 8.58
N TYR A 81 2.86 12.03 7.62
CA TYR A 81 3.02 11.66 6.22
C TYR A 81 4.44 11.15 5.97
N GLU A 82 4.55 10.05 5.24
CA GLU A 82 5.85 9.49 4.92
C GLU A 82 6.60 10.32 3.87
N SER A 83 7.94 10.16 3.88
CA SER A 83 8.76 10.59 2.76
C SER A 83 8.27 9.95 1.46
N VAL A 84 8.07 10.76 0.44
CA VAL A 84 7.64 10.31 -0.89
C VAL A 84 8.61 9.27 -1.45
N SER A 85 9.92 9.49 -1.31
CA SER A 85 10.92 8.57 -1.84
C SER A 85 10.88 7.21 -1.14
N GLU A 86 10.71 7.20 0.18
CA GLU A 86 10.66 5.97 0.99
C GLU A 86 9.36 5.20 0.73
N SER A 87 8.22 5.89 0.76
CA SER A 87 6.90 5.32 0.47
C SER A 87 6.85 4.72 -0.94
N GLN A 88 7.37 5.45 -1.94
CA GLN A 88 7.45 4.97 -3.33
C GLN A 88 8.38 3.78 -3.50
N ALA A 89 9.54 3.76 -2.84
CA ALA A 89 10.46 2.64 -2.91
C ALA A 89 9.81 1.35 -2.37
N ARG A 90 9.17 1.44 -1.19
CA ARG A 90 8.49 0.29 -0.57
C ARG A 90 7.30 -0.20 -1.39
N LEU A 91 6.51 0.72 -1.94
CA LEU A 91 5.37 0.38 -2.81
C LEU A 91 5.81 -0.29 -4.11
N LYS A 92 6.86 0.22 -4.77
CA LYS A 92 7.42 -0.41 -5.98
C LYS A 92 7.95 -1.80 -5.69
N LEU A 93 8.57 -2.00 -4.52
CA LEU A 93 9.04 -3.31 -4.07
C LEU A 93 7.87 -4.27 -3.80
N ALA A 94 6.81 -3.82 -3.11
CA ALA A 94 5.59 -4.61 -2.89
C ALA A 94 4.95 -5.07 -4.20
N LEU A 95 4.78 -4.15 -5.16
CA LEU A 95 4.21 -4.45 -6.48
C LEU A 95 5.11 -5.39 -7.31
N LYS A 96 6.43 -5.28 -7.18
CA LYS A 96 7.39 -6.23 -7.78
C LYS A 96 7.18 -7.63 -7.20
N TYR A 97 7.01 -7.77 -5.89
CA TYR A 97 6.81 -9.08 -5.26
C TYR A 97 5.45 -9.68 -5.54
N ARG A 98 4.37 -8.89 -5.52
CA ARG A 98 3.05 -9.34 -5.98
C ARG A 98 3.11 -9.87 -7.41
N ARG A 99 3.79 -9.17 -8.33
CA ARG A 99 3.94 -9.66 -9.72
C ARG A 99 4.70 -10.98 -9.81
N ARG A 100 5.64 -11.23 -8.91
CA ARG A 100 6.47 -12.44 -8.91
C ARG A 100 5.78 -13.64 -8.26
N TYR A 101 5.11 -13.43 -7.14
CA TYR A 101 4.59 -14.52 -6.30
C TYR A 101 3.07 -14.59 -6.24
N GLY A 102 2.38 -13.51 -6.62
CA GLY A 102 0.92 -13.44 -6.66
C GLY A 102 0.26 -13.03 -5.33
N ALA A 103 0.99 -13.02 -4.21
CA ALA A 103 0.44 -12.63 -2.91
C ALA A 103 -0.18 -11.23 -2.93
N HIS A 104 -1.34 -11.09 -2.31
CA HIS A 104 -2.11 -9.86 -2.21
C HIS A 104 -1.46 -8.87 -1.26
N ILE A 105 -1.60 -7.58 -1.56
CA ILE A 105 -1.05 -6.49 -0.76
C ILE A 105 -2.17 -5.87 0.07
N PHE A 106 -2.11 -6.03 1.38
CA PHE A 106 -2.93 -5.24 2.29
C PHE A 106 -2.08 -4.11 2.86
N ALA A 107 -2.58 -2.88 2.88
CA ALA A 107 -1.85 -1.73 3.41
C ALA A 107 -2.50 -1.19 4.70
N THR A 108 -1.68 -0.68 5.61
CA THR A 108 -2.18 0.05 6.78
C THR A 108 -1.33 1.26 7.08
N THR A 109 -1.95 2.33 7.55
CA THR A 109 -1.23 3.43 8.21
C THR A 109 -0.74 3.00 9.60
N THR A 110 0.15 3.77 10.21
CA THR A 110 0.42 3.68 11.66
C THR A 110 0.28 5.05 12.31
N THR A 111 -0.20 5.05 13.56
CA THR A 111 -0.51 6.25 14.34
C THR A 111 0.11 6.16 15.72
N THR A 112 0.06 7.26 16.48
CA THR A 112 0.47 7.29 17.88
C THR A 112 -0.74 7.40 18.80
N GLU A 113 -0.60 7.03 20.08
CA GLU A 113 -1.69 7.08 21.06
C GLU A 113 -2.37 8.42 21.24
N ARG A 114 -1.65 9.50 20.93
CA ARG A 114 -2.13 10.87 21.10
C ARG A 114 -2.76 11.44 19.84
N GLU A 115 -2.67 10.69 18.73
CA GLU A 115 -3.11 11.19 17.45
C GLU A 115 -4.55 10.74 17.17
N PRO A 116 -5.50 11.69 17.07
CA PRO A 116 -6.86 11.36 16.67
C PRO A 116 -6.90 10.92 15.20
N PHE A 117 -7.98 10.24 14.82
CA PHE A 117 -8.27 9.98 13.42
C PHE A 117 -8.23 11.27 12.59
N SER A 118 -7.58 11.20 11.42
CA SER A 118 -7.49 12.31 10.47
C SER A 118 -8.10 11.90 9.14
N ALA A 119 -9.25 12.49 8.82
CA ALA A 119 -9.93 12.25 7.55
C ALA A 119 -9.06 12.63 6.34
N GLU A 120 -8.23 13.68 6.46
CA GLU A 120 -7.31 14.10 5.40
C GLU A 120 -6.27 13.02 5.10
N LYS A 121 -5.57 12.54 6.14
CA LYS A 121 -4.58 11.46 6.04
C LYS A 121 -5.19 10.16 5.53
N PHE A 122 -6.37 9.82 6.05
CA PHE A 122 -7.14 8.67 5.61
C PHE A 122 -7.50 8.77 4.13
N ASN A 123 -8.04 9.91 3.67
CA ASN A 123 -8.39 10.14 2.27
C ASN A 123 -7.18 9.95 1.36
N TYR A 124 -6.05 10.57 1.70
CA TYR A 124 -4.83 10.47 0.92
C TYR A 124 -4.31 9.03 0.82
N ALA A 125 -4.25 8.33 1.96
CA ALA A 125 -3.78 6.94 2.01
C ALA A 125 -4.73 5.99 1.28
N TRP A 126 -6.03 6.13 1.49
CA TRP A 126 -7.05 5.28 0.86
C TRP A 126 -7.05 5.44 -0.66
N TRP A 127 -7.04 6.68 -1.16
CA TRP A 127 -6.98 6.94 -2.60
C TRP A 127 -5.65 6.50 -3.22
N SER A 128 -4.55 6.61 -2.49
CA SER A 128 -3.27 6.04 -2.90
C SER A 128 -3.37 4.51 -3.07
N ALA A 129 -3.95 3.81 -2.09
CA ALA A 129 -4.12 2.36 -2.16
C ALA A 129 -4.98 1.96 -3.38
N LEU A 130 -6.09 2.65 -3.61
CA LEU A 130 -6.95 2.42 -4.77
C LEU A 130 -6.21 2.66 -6.09
N LEU A 131 -5.46 3.77 -6.21
CA LEU A 131 -4.76 4.13 -7.43
C LEU A 131 -3.73 3.07 -7.82
N TYR A 132 -2.93 2.60 -6.86
CA TYR A 132 -1.95 1.53 -7.09
C TYR A 132 -2.57 0.13 -7.17
N GLY A 133 -3.90 0.03 -7.00
CA GLY A 133 -4.64 -1.23 -7.05
C GLY A 133 -4.14 -2.19 -5.98
N LEU A 134 -3.99 -1.72 -4.75
CA LEU A 134 -3.74 -2.58 -3.60
C LEU A 134 -5.01 -3.37 -3.27
N ASP A 135 -4.83 -4.56 -2.72
CA ASP A 135 -5.91 -5.54 -2.54
C ASP A 135 -6.77 -5.24 -1.29
N GLY A 136 -6.23 -4.45 -0.36
CA GLY A 136 -6.98 -3.89 0.74
C GLY A 136 -6.23 -2.79 1.48
N PHE A 137 -6.97 -1.98 2.23
CA PHE A 137 -6.44 -0.89 3.02
C PHE A 137 -7.24 -0.74 4.32
N GLY A 138 -6.55 -0.48 5.42
CA GLY A 138 -7.14 -0.12 6.70
C GLY A 138 -6.45 1.09 7.33
N TRP A 139 -7.20 1.84 8.15
CA TRP A 139 -6.59 2.84 9.02
C TRP A 139 -5.99 2.15 10.26
N GLY A 140 -4.73 2.43 10.55
CA GLY A 140 -4.07 1.93 11.75
C GLY A 140 -4.48 2.71 12.99
N GLU A 141 -5.16 2.03 13.90
CA GLU A 141 -5.49 2.56 15.22
C GLU A 141 -4.29 2.50 16.19
N PRO A 142 -4.24 3.35 17.23
CA PRO A 142 -3.12 3.35 18.17
C PRO A 142 -2.93 1.99 18.86
N ASN A 143 -1.67 1.56 18.97
CA ASN A 143 -1.29 0.23 19.45
C ASN A 143 -2.05 -0.92 18.77
N PHE A 144 -2.44 -0.76 17.50
CA PHE A 144 -3.19 -1.78 16.77
C PHE A 144 -4.49 -2.19 17.49
N SER A 145 -5.16 -1.21 18.10
CA SER A 145 -6.35 -1.43 18.93
C SER A 145 -6.12 -2.24 20.21
N ALA A 146 -4.87 -2.56 20.59
CA ALA A 146 -4.58 -3.38 21.78
C ALA A 146 -5.06 -2.76 23.10
N ARG A 147 -5.27 -1.44 23.13
CA ARG A 147 -5.79 -0.73 24.32
C ARG A 147 -7.30 -0.53 24.33
N SER A 148 -7.91 -0.38 23.16
CA SER A 148 -9.34 -0.08 23.02
C SER A 148 -10.19 -1.34 22.82
N ASN A 149 -9.59 -2.44 22.33
CA ASN A 149 -10.30 -3.59 21.77
C ASN A 149 -11.36 -3.20 20.73
N ALA A 150 -11.20 -2.03 20.10
CA ALA A 150 -12.11 -1.47 19.13
C ALA A 150 -11.32 -1.12 17.88
N LEU A 151 -11.76 -1.67 16.74
CA LEU A 151 -11.25 -1.37 15.42
C LEU A 151 -12.36 -0.66 14.65
N PRO A 152 -12.40 0.69 14.65
CA PRO A 152 -13.37 1.43 13.87
C PRO A 152 -13.20 1.12 12.38
N ASP A 153 -14.32 0.86 11.71
CA ASP A 153 -14.34 0.59 10.28
C ASP A 153 -14.48 1.91 9.50
N HIS A 154 -13.34 2.51 9.19
CA HIS A 154 -13.27 3.71 8.36
C HIS A 154 -13.40 3.30 6.88
N GLN A 155 -14.48 3.69 6.23
CA GLN A 155 -14.78 3.33 4.84
C GLN A 155 -14.83 4.54 3.91
N CYS A 156 -14.47 4.31 2.65
CA CYS A 156 -14.78 5.24 1.56
C CYS A 156 -15.71 4.54 0.58
N THR A 157 -16.74 5.26 0.14
CA THR A 157 -17.63 4.80 -0.92
C THR A 157 -17.19 5.39 -2.25
N LEU A 158 -17.08 4.53 -3.26
CA LEU A 158 -16.89 4.97 -4.65
C LEU A 158 -18.25 5.03 -5.34
N GLU A 159 -18.48 6.09 -6.09
CA GLU A 159 -19.56 6.12 -7.07
C GLU A 159 -19.37 4.97 -8.08
N GLY A 160 -20.47 4.28 -8.45
CA GLY A 160 -20.39 3.12 -9.34
C GLY A 160 -19.77 3.41 -10.71
N THR A 161 -19.86 4.65 -11.19
CA THR A 161 -19.18 5.14 -12.40
C THR A 161 -17.66 5.16 -12.23
N MET A 162 -17.15 5.61 -11.08
CA MET A 162 -15.72 5.58 -10.79
C MET A 162 -15.22 4.14 -10.62
N LEU A 163 -15.97 3.29 -9.92
CA LEU A 163 -15.60 1.88 -9.75
C LEU A 163 -15.33 1.21 -11.11
N ARG A 164 -16.28 1.33 -12.06
CA ARG A 164 -16.12 0.81 -13.43
C ARG A 164 -14.97 1.47 -14.19
N ALA A 165 -14.74 2.76 -13.97
CA ALA A 165 -13.63 3.47 -14.60
C ALA A 165 -12.26 2.92 -14.15
N PHE A 166 -12.15 2.42 -12.91
CA PHE A 166 -10.96 1.76 -12.40
C PHE A 166 -10.75 0.34 -12.94
N GLU A 167 -11.80 -0.38 -13.34
CA GLU A 167 -11.68 -1.72 -13.97
C GLU A 167 -10.91 -1.68 -15.30
N HIS A 168 -10.92 -0.54 -16.00
CA HIS A 168 -10.25 -0.33 -17.30
C HIS A 168 -9.21 0.79 -17.27
N SER A 169 -8.61 1.01 -16.10
CA SER A 169 -7.68 2.12 -15.89
C SER A 169 -6.24 1.79 -16.33
N SER A 170 -5.48 2.84 -16.65
CA SER A 170 -4.08 2.72 -17.09
C SER A 170 -3.17 2.19 -15.98
N THR A 171 -1.89 1.93 -16.31
CA THR A 171 -0.84 1.85 -15.29
C THR A 171 -0.72 3.18 -14.55
N VAL A 172 -0.28 3.13 -13.29
CA VAL A 172 0.00 4.34 -12.51
C VAL A 172 1.27 5.01 -13.03
N GLY A 173 1.15 6.28 -13.40
CA GLY A 173 2.29 7.17 -13.61
C GLY A 173 2.68 7.85 -12.30
N SER A 174 3.96 8.20 -12.16
CA SER A 174 4.45 8.92 -10.99
C SER A 174 5.65 9.78 -11.35
N ASP A 175 5.76 10.93 -10.72
CA ASP A 175 6.97 11.74 -10.61
C ASP A 175 7.34 11.95 -9.13
N ASN A 176 8.19 12.91 -8.80
CA ASN A 176 8.61 13.17 -7.41
C ASN A 176 7.59 13.96 -6.57
N LYS A 177 6.50 14.41 -7.18
CA LYS A 177 5.45 15.26 -6.58
C LYS A 177 4.05 14.68 -6.77
N HIS A 178 3.84 13.88 -7.81
CA HIS A 178 2.53 13.41 -8.21
C HIS A 178 2.56 11.92 -8.51
N PHE A 179 1.40 11.29 -8.31
CA PHE A 179 1.09 10.01 -8.89
C PHE A 179 -0.29 10.09 -9.51
N TRP A 180 -0.49 9.43 -10.64
CA TRP A 180 -1.72 9.55 -11.39
C TRP A 180 -2.10 8.28 -12.12
N ARG A 181 -3.40 8.15 -12.37
CA ARG A 181 -3.96 7.06 -13.16
C ARG A 181 -5.12 7.59 -14.00
N LYS A 182 -5.17 7.18 -15.26
CA LYS A 182 -6.35 7.43 -16.10
C LYS A 182 -7.40 6.39 -15.80
N ALA A 183 -8.61 6.84 -15.45
CA ALA A 183 -9.79 6.01 -15.20
C ALA A 183 -10.96 6.58 -16.00
N GLY A 184 -11.32 5.91 -17.10
CA GLY A 184 -12.33 6.41 -18.04
C GLY A 184 -11.95 7.78 -18.62
N ASN A 185 -12.87 8.75 -18.50
CA ASN A 185 -12.68 10.14 -18.95
C ASN A 185 -12.06 11.04 -17.87
N TYR A 186 -11.48 10.44 -16.83
CA TYR A 186 -10.86 11.15 -15.73
C TYR A 186 -9.40 10.78 -15.57
N LEU A 187 -8.62 11.78 -15.17
CA LEU A 187 -7.31 11.62 -14.59
C LEU A 187 -7.45 11.80 -13.08
N ILE A 188 -7.05 10.78 -12.33
CA ILE A 188 -7.00 10.86 -10.87
C ILE A 188 -5.55 11.12 -10.49
N VAL A 189 -5.29 12.21 -9.77
CA VAL A 189 -3.95 12.71 -9.45
C VAL A 189 -3.83 12.89 -7.95
N GLY A 190 -2.90 12.18 -7.31
CA GLY A 190 -2.46 12.49 -5.96
C GLY A 190 -1.27 13.44 -5.99
N ASP A 191 -1.33 14.50 -5.20
CA ASP A 191 -0.25 15.46 -4.96
C ASP A 191 0.37 15.18 -3.59
N THR A 192 1.65 14.82 -3.60
CA THR A 192 2.41 14.45 -2.41
C THR A 192 2.88 15.67 -1.61
N THR A 193 2.80 16.87 -2.17
CA THR A 193 3.14 18.14 -1.48
C THR A 193 2.00 18.56 -0.58
N THR A 194 0.78 18.48 -1.09
CA THR A 194 -0.44 18.87 -0.37
C THR A 194 -1.16 17.68 0.28
N HIS A 195 -0.73 16.45 0.00
CA HIS A 195 -1.38 15.21 0.44
C HIS A 195 -2.86 15.16 0.06
N SER A 196 -3.17 15.62 -1.15
CA SER A 196 -4.54 15.69 -1.66
C SER A 196 -4.69 14.91 -2.95
N VAL A 197 -5.90 14.42 -3.23
CA VAL A 197 -6.19 13.66 -4.45
C VAL A 197 -7.29 14.36 -5.23
N HIS A 198 -7.06 14.58 -6.51
CA HIS A 198 -7.93 15.33 -7.40
C HIS A 198 -8.42 14.44 -8.53
N ARG A 199 -9.67 14.61 -8.90
CA ARG A 199 -10.24 14.13 -10.15
C ARG A 199 -10.25 15.28 -11.14
N ILE A 200 -9.68 15.05 -12.32
CA ILE A 200 -9.60 16.01 -13.42
C ILE A 200 -10.23 15.37 -14.64
N ARG A 201 -11.15 16.07 -15.31
CA ARG A 201 -11.67 15.59 -16.60
C ARG A 201 -10.55 15.60 -17.64
N SER A 202 -10.34 14.48 -18.32
CA SER A 202 -9.29 14.35 -19.33
C SER A 202 -9.79 13.55 -20.53
N ASP A 203 -9.95 14.24 -21.66
CA ASP A 203 -10.39 13.65 -22.92
C ASP A 203 -9.21 13.08 -23.74
N GLY A 204 -7.98 13.08 -23.20
CA GLY A 204 -6.74 12.78 -23.93
C GLY A 204 -5.67 12.02 -23.14
N PHE A 205 -4.48 11.90 -23.73
CA PHE A 205 -3.25 11.44 -23.04
C PHE A 205 -2.67 12.63 -22.28
N VAL A 206 -2.17 12.42 -21.06
CA VAL A 206 -1.64 13.50 -20.21
C VAL A 206 -0.15 13.27 -20.04
N GLU A 207 0.65 14.27 -20.43
CA GLU A 207 2.09 14.24 -20.17
C GLU A 207 2.40 14.66 -18.72
N PRO A 208 3.48 14.14 -18.10
CA PRO A 208 3.84 14.49 -16.72
C PRO A 208 3.98 16.00 -16.48
N LYS A 209 4.48 16.76 -17.47
CA LYS A 209 4.67 18.21 -17.38
C LYS A 209 3.35 19.00 -17.36
N GLU A 210 2.26 18.38 -17.81
CA GLU A 210 0.95 19.02 -17.86
C GLU A 210 0.21 18.89 -16.52
N ILE A 211 0.66 18.03 -15.60
CA ILE A 211 -0.06 17.75 -14.35
C ILE A 211 -0.14 19.00 -13.46
N ASP A 212 0.96 19.74 -13.28
CA ASP A 212 0.95 21.00 -12.53
C ASP A 212 -0.02 22.02 -13.16
N THR A 213 -0.05 22.10 -14.49
CA THR A 213 -0.98 22.98 -15.23
C THR A 213 -2.44 22.54 -15.06
N LEU A 214 -2.70 21.23 -15.11
CA LEU A 214 -4.03 20.67 -14.90
C LEU A 214 -4.52 20.87 -13.46
N LEU A 215 -3.62 20.73 -12.47
CA LEU A 215 -3.94 20.98 -11.07
C LEU A 215 -4.23 22.45 -10.79
N THR A 216 -3.65 23.38 -11.56
CA THR A 216 -3.90 24.82 -11.40
C THR A 216 -5.08 25.34 -12.24
N SER A 217 -5.57 24.54 -13.19
CA SER A 217 -6.70 24.90 -14.04
C SER A 217 -8.03 24.90 -13.27
N PRO A 218 -8.87 25.95 -13.41
CA PRO A 218 -10.18 26.01 -12.76
C PRO A 218 -11.25 25.10 -13.41
N LEU A 219 -10.97 24.47 -14.55
CA LEU A 219 -11.95 23.65 -15.27
C LEU A 219 -11.84 22.17 -14.89
N GLY A 220 -12.91 21.63 -14.30
CA GLY A 220 -13.12 20.18 -14.17
C GLY A 220 -12.27 19.47 -13.13
N ARG A 221 -11.65 20.21 -12.20
CA ARG A 221 -10.91 19.69 -11.04
C ARG A 221 -11.85 19.59 -9.83
N SER A 222 -11.97 18.41 -9.24
CA SER A 222 -12.67 18.19 -7.97
C SER A 222 -11.77 17.46 -6.97
N LEU A 223 -11.67 17.99 -5.75
CA LEU A 223 -11.00 17.29 -4.65
C LEU A 223 -11.79 16.02 -4.33
N LEU A 224 -11.09 14.90 -4.20
CA LEU A 224 -11.67 13.63 -3.81
C LEU A 224 -11.54 13.45 -2.31
N THR A 225 -12.67 13.22 -1.66
CA THR A 225 -12.78 12.85 -0.25
C THR A 225 -13.57 11.56 -0.12
N CYS A 226 -13.36 10.84 0.97
CA CYS A 226 -14.22 9.71 1.32
C CYS A 226 -15.58 10.27 1.74
N GLY A 227 -16.59 10.04 0.90
CA GLY A 227 -17.94 10.64 1.01
C GLY A 227 -18.50 11.22 -0.29
N GLY A 228 -17.71 11.27 -1.36
CA GLY A 228 -18.10 11.90 -2.63
C GLY A 228 -17.82 13.41 -2.60
N GLY A 229 -17.21 13.92 -3.67
CA GLY A 229 -16.85 15.34 -3.77
C GLY A 229 -18.10 16.22 -3.68
N ALA A 230 -17.98 17.33 -2.94
CA ALA A 230 -18.93 18.44 -3.01
C ALA A 230 -18.94 19.07 -4.42
#